data_AF-A0A4R1RJP8-F1
#
_entry.id   AF-A0A4R1RJP8-F1
#
_cell.length_a   1.000
_cell.length_b   1.000
_cell.length_c   1.000
_cell.angle_alpha   90.00
_cell.angle_beta   90.00
_cell.angle_gamma   90.00
#
_symmetry.space_group_name_H-M   'P 1'
#
loop_
_entity.id
_entity.type
_entity.pdbx_description
1 polymer ?
#
loop_
_entity_poly.entity_id
_entity_poly.type
_entity_poly.pdbx_seq_one_letter_code
_entity_poly.pdbx_strand_id
1 'polypeptide(L)'
;MARPKKDIQSLKAIRINVRMTVNDFLIVSDSANCLGIGIPEYIRRKTTGKAMPRTKVTPHDRQLFVALSRIGNNLNQLTKKAHLGMHTPKLLQKELLELKETIDQLKLNIVNK
;
A
#
# COMPACT_ATOMS: atom_id res chain seq x y z
N MET A 1 4.43 7.78 24.22
CA MET A 1 3.27 7.11 24.87
C MET A 1 3.20 5.67 24.41
N ALA A 2 2.95 4.72 25.31
CA ALA A 2 2.80 3.31 24.96
C ALA A 2 1.50 3.10 24.16
N ARG A 3 1.56 2.24 23.13
CA ARG A 3 0.38 1.92 22.32
C ARG A 3 -0.63 1.11 23.18
N PRO A 4 -1.90 1.52 23.26
CA PRO A 4 -2.93 0.76 23.97
C PRO A 4 -3.02 -0.69 23.46
N LYS A 5 -3.15 -1.64 24.38
CA LYS A 5 -3.36 -3.06 24.03
C LYS A 5 -4.70 -3.20 23.29
N LYS A 6 -4.73 -4.05 22.26
CA LYS A 6 -5.95 -4.33 21.49
C LYS A 6 -6.89 -5.24 22.29
N ASP A 7 -8.18 -5.05 22.08
CA ASP A 7 -9.21 -5.95 22.62
C ASP A 7 -9.05 -7.37 22.07
N ILE A 8 -9.26 -8.37 22.93
CA ILE A 8 -9.08 -9.79 22.62
C ILE A 8 -9.98 -10.21 21.45
N GLN A 9 -11.22 -9.69 21.39
CA GLN A 9 -12.15 -10.00 20.28
C GLN A 9 -11.70 -9.41 18.94
N SER A 10 -10.87 -8.37 18.95
CA SER A 10 -10.30 -7.77 17.74
C SER A 10 -9.08 -8.51 17.20
N LEU A 11 -8.56 -9.49 17.95
CA LEU A 11 -7.41 -10.29 17.55
C LEU A 11 -7.82 -11.37 16.57
N LYS A 12 -7.05 -11.50 15.48
CA LYS A 12 -7.19 -12.59 14.50
C LYS A 12 -6.51 -13.87 15.01
N ALA A 13 -6.95 -14.39 16.15
CA ALA A 13 -6.30 -15.51 16.84
C ALA A 13 -6.68 -16.89 16.27
N ILE A 14 -7.89 -17.04 15.73
CA ILE A 14 -8.40 -18.30 15.16
C ILE A 14 -7.78 -18.53 13.78
N ARG A 15 -7.24 -19.73 13.55
CA ARG A 15 -6.64 -20.15 12.27
C ARG A 15 -7.59 -21.13 11.57
N ILE A 16 -7.74 -20.96 10.26
CA ILE A 16 -8.50 -21.86 9.38
C ILE A 16 -7.58 -22.25 8.24
N ASN A 17 -7.42 -23.55 8.00
CA ASN A 17 -6.64 -24.08 6.88
C ASN A 17 -7.58 -24.52 5.76
N VAL A 18 -7.35 -24.01 4.55
CA VAL A 18 -8.16 -24.32 3.37
C VAL A 18 -7.25 -24.97 2.33
N ARG A 19 -7.58 -26.20 1.90
CA ARG A 19 -6.92 -26.85 0.77
C ARG A 19 -7.57 -26.37 -0.52
N MET A 20 -6.75 -26.16 -1.54
CA MET A 20 -7.17 -25.62 -2.83
C MET A 20 -6.38 -26.27 -3.94
N THR A 21 -7.00 -26.37 -5.13
CA THR A 21 -6.26 -26.75 -6.33
C THR A 21 -5.34 -25.61 -6.77
N VAL A 22 -4.41 -25.90 -7.68
CA VAL A 22 -3.52 -24.86 -8.23
C VAL A 22 -4.32 -23.75 -8.91
N ASN A 23 -5.34 -24.10 -9.69
CA ASN A 23 -6.17 -23.13 -10.39
C ASN A 23 -6.94 -22.21 -9.43
N ASP A 24 -7.51 -22.78 -8.37
CA ASP A 24 -8.21 -22.00 -7.35
C ASP A 24 -7.26 -21.03 -6.65
N PHE A 25 -6.04 -21.49 -6.32
CA PHE A 25 -5.03 -20.65 -5.69
C PHE A 25 -4.65 -19.47 -6.60
N LEU A 26 -4.43 -19.71 -7.90
CA LEU A 26 -4.08 -18.65 -8.86
C LEU A 26 -5.18 -17.59 -8.96
N ILE A 27 -6.45 -18.01 -9.08
CA ILE A 27 -7.58 -17.08 -9.16
C ILE A 27 -7.65 -16.18 -7.91
N VAL A 28 -7.50 -16.80 -6.73
CA VAL A 28 -7.54 -16.08 -5.46
C VAL A 28 -6.33 -15.14 -5.32
N SER A 29 -5.14 -15.62 -5.67
CA SER A 29 -3.89 -14.88 -5.61
C SER A 29 -3.94 -13.64 -6.50
N ASP A 30 -4.37 -13.78 -7.75
CA ASP A 30 -4.46 -12.68 -8.70
C ASP A 30 -5.51 -11.66 -8.27
N SER A 31 -6.67 -12.13 -7.81
CA SER A 31 -7.72 -11.26 -7.29
C SER A 31 -7.26 -10.45 -6.07
N ALA A 32 -6.53 -11.09 -5.15
CA ALA A 32 -5.96 -10.44 -3.99
C ALA A 32 -4.90 -9.41 -4.39
N ASN A 33 -4.03 -9.75 -5.34
CA ASN A 33 -2.98 -8.88 -5.84
C ASN A 33 -3.54 -7.65 -6.58
N CYS A 34 -4.58 -7.83 -7.41
CA CYS A 34 -5.26 -6.74 -8.12
C CYS A 34 -5.83 -5.69 -7.15
N LEU A 35 -6.31 -6.15 -5.99
CA LEU A 35 -6.85 -5.30 -4.92
C LEU A 35 -5.78 -4.83 -3.93
N GLY A 36 -4.56 -5.35 -4.05
CA GLY A 36 -3.43 -5.01 -3.19
C GLY A 36 -3.62 -5.41 -1.74
N ILE A 37 -4.33 -6.49 -1.49
CA ILE A 37 -4.53 -7.06 -0.15
C ILE A 37 -3.98 -8.47 -0.11
N GLY A 38 -3.58 -8.94 1.07
CA GLY A 38 -3.09 -10.32 1.22
C GLY A 38 -4.19 -11.35 0.97
N ILE A 39 -3.83 -12.53 0.44
CA ILE A 39 -4.75 -13.65 0.17
C ILE A 39 -5.71 -13.94 1.35
N PRO A 40 -5.25 -14.05 2.61
CA PRO A 40 -6.17 -14.32 3.73
C PRO A 40 -7.16 -13.16 3.97
N GLU A 41 -6.78 -11.92 3.70
CA GLU A 41 -7.67 -10.77 3.84
C GLU A 41 -8.69 -10.71 2.71
N TYR A 42 -8.28 -11.04 1.48
CA TYR A 42 -9.18 -11.20 0.35
C TYR A 42 -10.26 -12.23 0.66
N ILE A 43 -9.85 -13.45 1.07
CA ILE A 43 -10.78 -14.53 1.43
C ILE A 43 -11.73 -14.07 2.53
N ARG A 44 -11.21 -13.53 3.64
CA ARG A 44 -12.06 -13.03 4.75
C ARG A 44 -13.09 -12.01 4.29
N ARG A 45 -12.68 -11.00 3.52
CA ARG A 45 -13.63 -9.96 3.07
C ARG A 45 -14.67 -10.53 2.15
N LYS A 46 -14.27 -11.42 1.24
CA LYS A 46 -15.17 -12.10 0.32
C LYS A 46 -16.18 -12.99 1.04
N THR A 47 -15.78 -13.72 2.09
CA THR A 47 -16.68 -14.62 2.84
C THR A 47 -17.52 -13.92 3.89
N THR A 48 -17.03 -12.82 4.49
CA THR A 48 -17.75 -12.07 5.54
C THR A 48 -18.57 -10.89 5.01
N GLY A 49 -18.58 -10.67 3.69
CA GLY A 49 -19.30 -9.55 3.07
C GLY A 49 -18.69 -8.17 3.34
N LYS A 50 -17.49 -8.10 3.94
CA LYS A 50 -16.81 -6.82 4.19
C LYS A 50 -16.43 -6.14 2.89
N ALA A 51 -16.51 -4.81 2.87
CA ALA A 51 -16.20 -4.01 1.69
C ALA A 51 -14.78 -4.28 1.15
N MET A 52 -14.71 -4.47 -0.16
CA MET A 52 -13.45 -4.62 -0.90
C MET A 52 -12.85 -3.25 -1.22
N PRO A 53 -11.52 -3.15 -1.41
CA PRO A 53 -10.92 -1.95 -1.99
C PRO A 53 -11.60 -1.59 -3.31
N ARG A 54 -11.94 -0.31 -3.50
CA ARG A 54 -12.68 0.16 -4.68
C ARG A 54 -11.82 0.17 -5.94
N THR A 55 -10.53 0.43 -5.78
CA THR A 55 -9.58 0.50 -6.89
C THR A 55 -9.00 -0.88 -7.17
N LYS A 56 -9.30 -1.41 -8.35
CA LYS A 56 -8.59 -2.55 -8.93
C LYS A 56 -7.48 -2.01 -9.81
N VAL A 57 -6.27 -2.52 -9.61
CA VAL A 57 -5.12 -2.25 -10.47
C VAL A 57 -4.70 -3.58 -11.03
N THR A 58 -4.28 -3.64 -12.29
CA THR A 58 -3.75 -4.90 -12.84
C THR A 58 -2.55 -5.35 -11.98
N PRO A 59 -2.28 -6.65 -11.85
CA PRO A 59 -1.10 -7.12 -11.11
C PRO A 59 0.20 -6.52 -11.66
N HIS A 60 0.25 -6.31 -12.97
CA HIS A 60 1.39 -5.75 -13.68
C HIS A 60 1.68 -4.29 -13.29
N ASP A 61 0.63 -3.48 -13.11
CA ASP A 61 0.76 -2.05 -12.79
C ASP A 61 0.77 -1.78 -11.29
N ARG A 62 0.55 -2.81 -10.46
CA ARG A 62 0.41 -2.67 -9.01
C ARG A 62 1.66 -2.10 -8.36
N GLN A 63 2.84 -2.52 -8.80
CA GLN A 63 4.10 -2.01 -8.27
C GLN A 63 4.24 -0.51 -8.52
N LEU A 64 3.93 -0.08 -9.75
CA LEU A 64 3.93 1.33 -10.13
C LEU A 64 2.92 2.13 -9.30
N PHE A 65 1.69 1.63 -9.17
CA PHE A 65 0.65 2.27 -8.37
C PHE A 65 1.08 2.48 -6.90
N VAL A 66 1.70 1.46 -6.29
CA VAL A 66 2.21 1.56 -4.90
C VAL A 66 3.33 2.60 -4.81
N ALA A 67 4.23 2.63 -5.79
CA ALA A 67 5.33 3.58 -5.84
C ALA A 67 4.82 5.03 -5.95
N LEU A 68 3.84 5.28 -6.84
CA LEU A 68 3.19 6.58 -6.98
C LEU A 68 2.44 6.99 -5.70
N SER A 69 1.76 6.06 -5.04
CA SER A 69 1.08 6.34 -3.76
C SER A 69 2.06 6.75 -2.66
N ARG A 70 3.25 6.12 -2.60
CA ARG A 70 4.31 6.52 -1.65
C ARG A 70 4.83 7.93 -1.93
N ILE A 71 5.04 8.28 -3.20
CA ILE A 71 5.41 9.66 -3.59
C ILE A 71 4.34 10.65 -3.14
N GLY A 72 3.07 10.38 -3.44
CA GLY A 72 1.97 11.26 -3.03
C GLY A 72 1.92 11.46 -1.50
N ASN A 73 2.16 10.40 -0.73
CA ASN A 73 2.22 10.50 0.74
C ASN A 73 3.41 11.33 1.23
N ASN A 74 4.58 11.21 0.60
CA ASN A 74 5.75 12.03 0.94
C ASN A 74 5.47 13.51 0.64
N LEU A 75 4.96 13.80 -0.57
CA LEU A 75 4.51 15.14 -0.95
C LEU A 75 3.54 15.73 0.07
N ASN A 76 2.51 14.97 0.46
CA ASN A 76 1.52 15.42 1.44
C ASN A 76 2.15 15.74 2.81
N GLN A 77 3.15 14.96 3.23
CA GLN A 77 3.89 15.24 4.47
C GLN A 77 4.71 16.53 4.37
N LEU A 78 5.39 16.76 3.24
CA LEU A 78 6.18 17.98 3.00
C LEU A 78 5.28 19.22 3.02
N THR A 79 4.16 19.18 2.30
CA THR A 79 3.18 20.26 2.27
C THR A 79 2.61 20.54 3.65
N LYS A 80 2.26 19.49 4.42
CA LYS A 80 1.75 19.64 5.78
C LYS A 80 2.77 20.29 6.71
N LYS A 81 4.02 19.84 6.69
CA LYS A 81 5.09 20.42 7.51
C LYS A 81 5.35 21.89 7.12
N ALA A 82 5.25 22.24 5.83
CA ALA A 82 5.41 23.60 5.33
C ALA A 82 4.29 24.52 5.79
N HIS A 83 3.04 24.07 5.66
CA HIS A 83 1.88 24.79 6.17
C HIS A 83 1.97 25.04 7.68
N LEU A 84 2.53 24.10 8.45
CA LEU A 84 2.69 24.24 9.91
C LEU A 84 3.91 25.08 10.33
N GLY A 85 4.67 25.64 9.39
CA GLY A 85 5.89 26.38 9.69
C GLY A 85 7.01 25.53 10.31
N MET A 86 6.89 24.20 10.28
CA MET A 86 7.82 23.25 10.91
C MET A 86 9.00 22.89 9.99
N HIS A 87 9.50 23.86 9.23
CA HIS A 87 10.60 23.65 8.29
C HIS A 87 11.67 24.70 8.43
N THR A 88 12.92 24.24 8.52
CA THR A 88 14.05 25.11 8.19
C THR A 88 14.31 25.00 6.68
N PRO A 89 14.68 26.11 6.00
CA PRO A 89 14.86 26.12 4.54
C PRO A 89 15.78 25.01 4.02
N LYS A 90 16.84 24.69 4.77
CA LYS A 90 17.83 23.65 4.41
C LYS A 90 17.26 22.23 4.45
N LEU A 91 16.42 21.91 5.43
CA LEU A 91 15.79 20.59 5.56
C LEU A 91 14.77 20.35 4.45
N LEU A 92 13.95 21.37 4.14
CA LEU A 92 12.98 21.30 3.05
C LEU A 92 13.67 21.11 1.69
N GLN A 93 14.79 21.81 1.46
CA GLN A 93 15.54 21.70 0.21
C GLN A 93 16.12 20.29 0.00
N LYS A 94 16.60 19.65 1.08
CA LYS A 94 17.06 18.26 1.05
C LYS A 94 15.91 17.30 0.75
N GLU A 95 14.78 17.45 1.44
CA GLU A 95 13.60 16.60 1.24
C GLU A 95 13.03 16.74 -0.19
N LEU A 96 13.08 17.93 -0.79
CA LEU A 96 12.68 18.17 -2.17
C LEU A 96 13.66 17.56 -3.20
N LEU A 97 14.95 17.55 -2.90
CA LEU A 97 15.96 16.91 -3.75
C LEU A 97 15.77 15.39 -3.76
N GLU A 98 15.62 14.77 -2.59
CA GLU A 98 15.32 13.34 -2.47
C GLU A 98 14.04 12.97 -3.22
N LEU A 99 13.00 13.80 -3.12
CA LEU A 99 11.76 13.60 -3.87
C LEU A 99 11.99 13.63 -5.39
N LYS A 100 12.75 14.62 -5.89
CA LYS A 100 13.08 14.75 -7.31
C LYS A 100 13.80 13.50 -7.82
N GLU A 101 14.82 13.05 -7.10
CA GLU A 101 15.58 11.83 -7.45
C GLU A 101 14.68 10.60 -7.49
N THR A 102 13.76 10.47 -6.52
CA THR A 102 12.82 9.35 -6.49
C THR A 102 11.87 9.36 -7.71
N ILE A 103 11.43 10.53 -8.15
CA ILE A 103 10.59 10.70 -9.34
C ILE A 103 11.36 10.39 -10.61
N ASP A 104 12.61 10.84 -10.72
CA ASP A 104 13.47 10.59 -11.88
C ASP A 104 13.77 9.08 -12.03
N GLN A 105 14.05 8.39 -10.93
CA GLN A 105 14.21 6.92 -10.92
C GLN A 105 12.93 6.19 -11.37
N LEU A 106 11.76 6.67 -10.94
CA LEU A 106 10.50 6.09 -11.39
C LEU A 106 10.22 6.34 -12.87
N LYS A 107 10.54 7.54 -13.40
CA LYS A 107 10.46 7.81 -14.84
C LYS A 107 11.30 6.83 -15.65
N LEU A 108 12.55 6.59 -15.24
CA LEU A 108 13.45 5.65 -15.94
C LEU A 108 12.90 4.22 -15.95
N ASN A 109 12.31 3.77 -14.83
CA ASN A 109 11.71 2.44 -14.73
C ASN A 109 10.42 2.26 -15.58
N ILE A 110 9.76 3.37 -15.94
CA ILE A 110 8.57 3.35 -16.80
C ILE A 110 8.97 3.41 -18.28
N VAL A 111 10.00 4.18 -18.64
CA VAL A 111 10.45 4.38 -20.03
C VAL A 111 11.23 3.18 -20.57
N ASN A 112 11.94 2.43 -19.72
CA ASN A 112 12.71 1.25 -20.11
C ASN A 112 11.89 -0.05 -20.11
N LYS A 113 10.57 0.03 -20.24
CA LYS A 113 9.65 -1.10 -20.19
C LYS A 113 8.94 -1.30 -21.52
#